data_AF-A0AAD2AUB6-F1
#
_entry.id   AF-A0AAD2AUB6-F1
#
_cell.length_a   1.000
_cell.length_b   1.000
_cell.length_c   1.000
_cell.angle_alpha   90.00
_cell.angle_beta   90.00
_cell.angle_gamma   90.00
#
_symmetry.space_group_name_H-M   'P 1'
#
loop_
_entity.id
_entity.type
_entity.pdbx_description
1 polymer ?
#
loop_
_entity_poly.entity_id
_entity_poly.type
_entity_poly.pdbx_seq_one_letter_code
_entity_poly.pdbx_strand_id
1 'polypeptide(L)'
;MGTTRAGAQQDPALLRRLLRAKDRMDAASHEAWPVKRLAEVSGVSEAHFARSFKQAFGIPPHRYLLTRRIEQAATLLRDTDLPITDIAFATGWESLGTFGRIFRDITGQSPSALRRQAKASAALQQLDRVPACVLKAAQRPDLVTAVSEKRRRQAEGTTAPPTQTKEPS
;
A
#
# COMPACT_ATOMS: atom_id res chain seq x y z
N MET A 1 -3.73 8.23 -40.65
CA MET A 1 -2.26 8.18 -40.86
C MET A 1 -1.67 7.05 -40.00
N GLY A 2 -1.75 5.80 -40.48
CA GLY A 2 -0.93 4.67 -39.97
C GLY A 2 0.46 4.73 -40.60
N THR A 3 1.52 4.07 -40.11
CA THR A 3 1.67 2.88 -39.26
C THR A 3 3.11 2.88 -38.72
N THR A 4 3.32 2.73 -37.41
CA THR A 4 4.67 2.56 -36.83
C THR A 4 5.17 1.14 -37.09
N ARG A 5 5.78 0.92 -38.25
CA ARG A 5 6.46 -0.32 -38.62
C ARG A 5 7.91 -0.26 -38.14
N ALA A 6 8.18 -0.66 -36.89
CA ALA A 6 9.56 -0.74 -36.37
C ALA A 6 9.80 -1.88 -35.35
N GLY A 7 8.94 -2.90 -35.33
CA GLY A 7 9.09 -4.06 -34.44
C GLY A 7 9.78 -5.27 -35.06
N ALA A 8 10.17 -5.24 -36.34
CA ALA A 8 10.46 -6.45 -37.13
C ALA A 8 11.95 -6.76 -37.42
N GLN A 9 12.91 -5.96 -36.93
CA GLN A 9 14.35 -6.23 -37.14
C GLN A 9 15.20 -5.92 -35.90
N GLN A 10 14.96 -6.61 -34.79
CA GLN A 10 15.99 -6.69 -33.75
C GLN A 10 16.71 -8.03 -33.88
N ASP A 11 18.04 -7.97 -34.01
CA ASP A 11 18.90 -9.15 -33.99
C ASP A 11 18.58 -10.00 -32.74
N PRO A 12 18.12 -11.27 -32.90
CA PRO A 12 17.82 -12.15 -31.77
C PRO A 12 18.99 -12.34 -30.81
N ALA A 13 20.24 -12.20 -31.27
CA ALA A 13 21.41 -12.24 -30.40
C ALA A 13 21.48 -10.98 -29.51
N LEU A 14 21.24 -9.79 -30.07
CA LEU A 14 21.17 -8.54 -29.31
C LEU A 14 20.04 -8.57 -28.27
N LEU A 15 18.83 -9.01 -28.64
CA LEU A 15 17.70 -9.06 -27.71
C LEU A 15 18.00 -9.96 -26.50
N ARG A 16 18.63 -11.12 -26.71
CA ARG A 16 19.06 -12.00 -25.61
C ARG A 16 20.04 -11.32 -24.66
N ARG A 17 20.96 -10.51 -25.18
CA ARG A 17 21.92 -9.74 -24.37
C ARG A 17 21.22 -8.64 -23.56
N LEU A 18 20.26 -7.94 -24.16
CA LEU A 18 19.45 -6.93 -23.48
C LEU A 18 18.58 -7.55 -22.37
N LEU A 19 17.99 -8.74 -22.62
CA LEU A 19 17.25 -9.49 -21.61
C LEU A 19 18.13 -9.86 -20.42
N ARG A 20 19.36 -10.32 -20.64
CA ARG A 20 20.31 -10.58 -19.54
C ARG A 20 20.55 -9.35 -18.67
N ALA A 21 20.69 -8.17 -19.26
CA ALA A 21 20.84 -6.94 -18.49
C ALA A 21 19.56 -6.60 -17.69
N LYS A 22 18.38 -6.76 -18.30
CA LYS A 22 17.09 -6.59 -17.63
C LYS A 22 16.93 -7.56 -16.45
N ASP A 23 17.24 -8.85 -16.64
CA ASP A 23 17.12 -9.87 -15.61
C ASP A 23 18.02 -9.57 -14.41
N ARG A 24 19.22 -9.03 -14.65
CA ARG A 24 20.13 -8.58 -13.59
C ARG A 24 19.55 -7.40 -12.78
N MET A 25 18.92 -6.45 -13.47
CA MET A 25 18.20 -5.35 -12.80
C MET A 25 17.00 -5.86 -11.99
N ASP A 26 16.28 -6.85 -12.51
CA ASP A 26 15.10 -7.42 -11.83
C ASP A 26 15.49 -8.21 -10.58
N ALA A 27 16.58 -8.96 -10.64
CA ALA A 27 17.08 -9.76 -9.51
C ALA A 27 17.62 -8.88 -8.37
N ALA A 28 18.21 -7.72 -8.69
CA ALA A 28 18.89 -6.87 -7.71
C ALA A 28 18.61 -5.37 -7.96
N SER A 29 17.34 -4.97 -8.01
CA SER A 29 16.93 -3.60 -8.35
C SER A 29 17.42 -2.54 -7.36
N HIS A 30 17.74 -2.94 -6.13
CA HIS A 30 18.28 -2.07 -5.08
C HIS A 30 19.75 -1.65 -5.33
N GLU A 31 20.49 -2.41 -6.15
CA GLU A 31 21.87 -2.06 -6.50
C GLU A 31 21.95 -0.88 -7.48
N ALA A 32 23.16 -0.32 -7.62
CA ALA A 32 23.49 0.65 -8.65
C ALA A 32 23.65 -0.04 -10.02
N TRP A 33 22.83 0.37 -10.99
CA TRP A 33 22.87 -0.09 -12.38
C TRP A 33 23.12 1.07 -13.35
N PRO A 34 24.33 1.67 -13.34
CA PRO A 34 24.67 2.70 -14.33
C PRO A 34 24.63 2.10 -15.74
N VAL A 35 24.34 2.94 -16.74
CA VAL A 35 24.23 2.52 -18.14
C VAL A 35 25.49 1.78 -18.60
N LYS A 36 26.68 2.24 -18.18
CA LYS A 36 27.96 1.54 -18.38
C LYS A 36 27.93 0.06 -17.99
N ARG A 37 27.53 -0.25 -16.75
CA ARG A 37 27.45 -1.64 -16.24
C ARG A 37 26.48 -2.48 -17.07
N LEU A 38 25.35 -1.91 -17.47
CA LEU A 38 24.34 -2.61 -18.27
C LEU A 38 24.80 -2.86 -19.72
N ALA A 39 25.54 -1.92 -20.29
CA ALA A 39 26.13 -2.02 -21.61
C ALA A 39 27.23 -3.10 -21.65
N GLU A 40 28.06 -3.18 -20.60
CA GLU A 40 29.04 -4.25 -20.40
C GLU A 40 28.37 -5.63 -20.33
N VAL A 41 27.29 -5.77 -19.54
CA VAL A 41 26.50 -7.03 -19.47
C VAL A 41 25.95 -7.42 -20.85
N SER A 42 25.62 -6.42 -21.67
CA SER A 42 25.03 -6.62 -22.99
C SER A 42 26.06 -6.72 -24.13
N GLY A 43 27.35 -6.49 -23.87
CA GLY A 43 28.41 -6.50 -24.88
C GLY A 43 28.25 -5.43 -25.97
N VAL A 44 27.71 -4.26 -25.64
CA VAL A 44 27.52 -3.13 -26.57
C VAL A 44 27.99 -1.82 -25.94
N SER A 45 28.11 -0.76 -26.73
CA SER A 45 28.38 0.58 -26.20
C SER A 45 27.19 1.13 -25.41
N GLU A 46 27.45 2.09 -24.50
CA GLU A 46 26.41 2.71 -23.65
C GLU A 46 25.27 3.35 -24.45
N ALA A 47 25.63 4.11 -25.50
CA ALA A 47 24.66 4.76 -26.37
C ALA A 47 23.80 3.74 -27.15
N HIS A 48 24.41 2.64 -27.60
CA HIS A 48 23.69 1.58 -28.29
C HIS A 48 22.78 0.84 -27.31
N PHE A 49 23.26 0.51 -26.11
CA PHE A 49 22.45 -0.11 -25.07
C PHE A 49 21.20 0.71 -24.74
N ALA A 50 21.36 2.00 -24.41
CA ALA A 50 20.22 2.84 -24.00
C ALA A 50 19.15 2.95 -25.10
N ARG A 51 19.57 3.07 -26.36
CA ARG A 51 18.68 3.12 -27.52
C ARG A 51 17.98 1.79 -27.75
N SER A 52 18.74 0.70 -27.81
CA SER A 52 18.20 -0.63 -28.12
C SER A 52 17.33 -1.18 -26.98
N PHE A 53 17.68 -0.90 -25.72
CA PHE A 53 16.84 -1.23 -24.56
C PHE A 53 15.49 -0.52 -24.63
N LYS A 54 15.46 0.79 -24.91
CA LYS A 54 14.21 1.54 -25.08
C LYS A 54 13.38 1.02 -26.25
N GLN A 55 14.03 0.68 -27.37
CA GLN A 55 13.34 0.12 -28.53
C GLN A 55 12.76 -1.27 -28.23
N ALA A 56 13.48 -2.11 -27.49
CA ALA A 56 13.07 -3.46 -27.14
C ALA A 56 11.95 -3.50 -26.09
N PHE A 57 12.04 -2.65 -25.06
CA PHE A 57 11.17 -2.72 -23.87
C PHE A 57 10.24 -1.51 -23.70
N GLY A 58 10.23 -0.59 -24.67
CA GLY A 58 9.35 0.59 -24.69
C GLY A 58 9.76 1.72 -23.74
N ILE A 59 10.61 1.46 -22.74
CA ILE A 59 11.03 2.45 -21.75
C ILE A 59 12.55 2.53 -21.59
N PRO A 60 13.12 3.71 -21.30
CA PRO A 60 14.56 3.85 -21.03
C PRO A 60 15.00 3.04 -19.81
N PRO A 61 16.26 2.56 -19.78
CA PRO A 61 16.76 1.68 -18.71
C PRO A 61 16.70 2.31 -17.32
N HIS A 62 17.03 3.60 -17.21
CA HIS A 62 16.91 4.32 -15.93
C HIS A 62 15.46 4.33 -15.42
N ARG A 63 14.49 4.61 -16.31
CA ARG A 63 13.07 4.64 -15.93
C ARG A 63 12.56 3.25 -15.54
N TYR A 64 12.99 2.21 -16.26
CA TYR A 64 12.74 0.82 -15.90
C TYR A 64 13.20 0.51 -14.47
N LEU A 65 14.44 0.86 -14.12
CA LEU A 65 14.98 0.62 -12.78
C LEU A 65 14.15 1.29 -11.69
N LEU A 66 13.77 2.55 -11.89
CA LEU A 66 12.95 3.28 -10.92
C LEU A 66 11.60 2.60 -10.69
N THR A 67 10.94 2.13 -11.76
CA THR A 67 9.69 1.38 -11.63
C THR A 67 9.87 0.11 -10.81
N ARG A 68 10.92 -0.68 -11.08
CA ARG A 68 11.21 -1.90 -10.32
C ARG A 68 11.50 -1.63 -8.84
N ARG A 69 12.22 -0.55 -8.52
CA ARG A 69 12.46 -0.13 -7.14
C ARG A 69 11.16 0.27 -6.42
N ILE A 70 10.27 0.99 -7.09
CA ILE A 70 8.96 1.35 -6.52
C ILE A 70 8.07 0.13 -6.33
N GLU A 71 8.05 -0.83 -7.26
CA GLU A 71 7.30 -2.08 -7.11
C GLU A 71 7.76 -2.90 -5.90
N GLN A 72 9.08 -2.99 -5.68
CA GLN A 72 9.64 -3.63 -4.49
C GLN A 72 9.25 -2.87 -3.22
N ALA A 73 9.34 -1.53 -3.22
CA ALA A 73 8.96 -0.70 -2.08
C ALA A 73 7.47 -0.84 -1.76
N ALA A 74 6.60 -0.86 -2.76
CA ALA A 74 5.17 -1.05 -2.58
C ALA A 74 4.85 -2.41 -1.97
N THR A 75 5.60 -3.46 -2.32
CA THR A 75 5.49 -4.79 -1.72
C THR A 75 5.87 -4.75 -0.24
N LEU A 76 7.04 -4.19 0.10
CA LEU A 76 7.47 -4.05 1.50
C LEU A 76 6.50 -3.19 2.34
N LEU A 77 5.91 -2.14 1.76
CA LEU A 77 4.91 -1.30 2.43
C LEU A 77 3.61 -2.02 2.74
N ARG A 78 3.23 -3.02 1.94
CA ARG A 78 2.04 -3.86 2.17
C ARG A 78 2.31 -4.99 3.17
N ASP A 79 3.49 -5.60 3.06
CA ASP A 79 3.75 -6.90 3.69
C ASP A 79 4.50 -6.79 5.03
N THR A 80 5.05 -5.61 5.35
CA THR A 80 5.90 -5.43 6.54
C THR A 80 5.54 -4.16 7.32
N ASP A 81 6.00 -4.06 8.56
CA ASP A 81 5.92 -2.85 9.40
C ASP A 81 7.21 -2.00 9.41
N LEU A 82 8.13 -2.25 8.46
CA LEU A 82 9.39 -1.50 8.38
C LEU A 82 9.18 0.01 8.22
N PRO A 83 10.00 0.85 8.85
CA PRO A 83 9.98 2.30 8.61
C PRO A 83 10.10 2.64 7.13
N ILE A 84 9.40 3.69 6.70
CA ILE A 84 9.41 4.13 5.29
C ILE A 84 10.83 4.54 4.86
N THR A 85 11.62 5.08 5.77
CA THR A 85 13.04 5.38 5.58
C THR A 85 13.83 4.14 5.22
N ASP A 86 13.65 3.07 5.98
CA ASP A 86 14.41 1.83 5.82
C ASP A 86 14.02 1.13 4.53
N ILE A 87 12.72 1.16 4.17
CA ILE A 87 12.24 0.68 2.87
C ILE A 87 12.86 1.46 1.71
N ALA A 88 12.98 2.79 1.83
CA ALA A 88 13.59 3.61 0.78
C ALA A 88 15.05 3.19 0.57
N PHE A 89 15.84 3.06 1.63
CA PHE A 89 17.24 2.64 1.52
C PHE A 89 17.38 1.18 1.05
N ALA A 90 16.57 0.26 1.59
CA ALA A 90 16.57 -1.15 1.19
C ALA A 90 16.17 -1.37 -0.27
N THR A 91 15.48 -0.41 -0.89
CA THR A 91 15.10 -0.44 -2.32
C THR A 91 16.00 0.42 -3.20
N GLY A 92 17.14 0.87 -2.68
CA GLY A 92 18.21 1.50 -3.46
C GLY A 92 18.08 3.02 -3.63
N TRP A 93 17.29 3.70 -2.79
CA TRP A 93 17.18 5.17 -2.82
C TRP A 93 18.16 5.81 -1.85
N GLU A 94 18.85 6.85 -2.30
CA GLU A 94 19.79 7.62 -1.46
C GLU A 94 19.09 8.76 -0.71
N SER A 95 17.89 9.16 -1.14
CA SER A 95 17.14 10.28 -0.58
C SER A 95 15.66 9.95 -0.45
N LEU A 96 15.14 10.16 0.77
CA LEU A 96 13.72 9.99 1.08
C LEU A 96 12.83 10.96 0.28
N GLY A 97 13.31 12.17 0.02
CA GLY A 97 12.57 13.17 -0.76
C GLY A 97 12.38 12.74 -2.22
N THR A 98 13.46 12.24 -2.84
CA THR A 98 13.41 11.70 -4.20
C THR A 98 12.53 10.46 -4.27
N PHE A 99 12.69 9.54 -3.31
CA PHE A 99 11.85 8.35 -3.18
C PHE A 99 10.37 8.73 -3.12
N GLY A 100 9.98 9.61 -2.19
CA GLY A 100 8.59 10.00 -1.99
C GLY A 100 7.96 10.65 -3.22
N ARG A 101 8.72 11.47 -3.96
CA ARG A 101 8.28 12.07 -5.22
C ARG A 101 8.05 11.00 -6.29
N ILE A 102 9.06 10.20 -6.60
CA ILE A 102 8.94 9.19 -7.67
C ILE A 102 7.91 8.11 -7.31
N PHE A 103 7.81 7.73 -6.04
CA PHE A 103 6.78 6.80 -5.59
C PHE A 103 5.39 7.34 -5.91
N ARG A 104 5.12 8.61 -5.63
CA ARG A 104 3.85 9.25 -5.96
C ARG A 104 3.63 9.37 -7.47
N ASP A 105 4.66 9.74 -8.22
CA ASP A 105 4.57 9.88 -9.67
C ASP A 105 4.25 8.54 -10.35
N ILE A 106 4.72 7.41 -9.81
CA ILE A 106 4.49 6.07 -10.36
C ILE A 106 3.19 5.45 -9.84
N THR A 107 2.87 5.60 -8.55
CA THR A 107 1.73 4.90 -7.91
C THR A 107 0.47 5.75 -7.77
N GLY A 108 0.55 7.07 -7.98
CA GLY A 108 -0.53 8.02 -7.76
C GLY A 108 -0.74 8.43 -6.30
N GLN A 109 -0.05 7.82 -5.33
CA GLN A 109 -0.23 8.10 -3.90
C GLN A 109 1.08 8.09 -3.11
N SER A 110 1.09 8.61 -1.88
CA SER A 110 2.29 8.59 -1.05
C SER A 110 2.56 7.20 -0.44
N PRO A 111 3.81 6.89 -0.06
CA PRO A 111 4.13 5.63 0.64
C PRO A 111 3.26 5.37 1.88
N SER A 112 3.05 6.40 2.71
CA SER A 112 2.21 6.31 3.91
C SER A 112 0.73 6.06 3.59
N ALA A 113 0.22 6.66 2.51
CA ALA A 113 -1.16 6.45 2.08
C ALA A 113 -1.35 5.00 1.58
N LEU A 114 -0.43 4.49 0.77
CA LEU A 114 -0.45 3.11 0.29
C LEU A 114 -0.42 2.11 1.46
N ARG A 115 0.46 2.32 2.46
CA ARG A 115 0.51 1.48 3.67
C ARG A 115 -0.81 1.50 4.44
N ARG A 116 -1.40 2.69 4.64
CA ARG A 116 -2.69 2.82 5.35
C ARG A 116 -3.81 2.08 4.62
N GLN A 117 -3.86 2.19 3.30
CA GLN A 117 -4.83 1.49 2.46
C GLN A 117 -4.65 -0.03 2.53
N ALA A 118 -3.40 -0.50 2.51
CA ALA A 118 -3.08 -1.93 2.65
C ALA A 118 -3.54 -2.49 4.00
N LYS A 119 -3.26 -1.78 5.11
CA LYS A 119 -3.73 -2.17 6.45
C LYS A 119 -5.25 -2.18 6.57
N ALA A 120 -5.92 -1.18 6.01
CA ALA A 120 -7.38 -1.13 6.00
C ALA A 120 -7.98 -2.31 5.22
N SER A 121 -7.41 -2.64 4.06
CA SER A 121 -7.86 -3.78 3.24
C SER A 121 -7.64 -5.11 3.96
N ALA A 122 -6.50 -5.29 4.64
CA ALA A 122 -6.21 -6.48 5.44
C ALA A 122 -7.18 -6.63 6.63
N ALA A 123 -7.53 -5.51 7.30
CA ALA A 123 -8.52 -5.53 8.39
C ALA A 123 -9.92 -5.93 7.89
N LEU A 124 -10.36 -5.41 6.73
CA LEU A 124 -11.64 -5.81 6.12
C LEU A 124 -11.67 -7.30 5.77
N GLN A 125 -10.59 -7.85 5.20
CA GLN A 125 -10.48 -9.28 4.91
C GLN A 125 -10.53 -10.16 6.18
N GLN A 126 -10.03 -9.65 7.32
CA GLN A 126 -10.18 -10.34 8.60
C GLN A 126 -11.63 -10.33 9.09
N LEU A 127 -12.36 -9.23 8.87
CA LEU A 127 -13.77 -9.13 9.23
C LEU A 127 -14.66 -10.07 8.39
N ASP A 128 -14.32 -10.29 7.11
CA ASP A 128 -15.03 -11.26 6.25
C ASP A 128 -14.94 -12.72 6.77
N ARG A 129 -13.92 -13.04 7.59
CA ARG A 129 -13.81 -14.36 8.26
C ARG A 129 -14.66 -14.47 9.52
N VAL A 130 -15.20 -13.36 10.02
CA VAL A 130 -16.01 -13.32 11.24
C VAL A 130 -17.49 -13.44 10.85
N PRO A 131 -18.25 -14.42 11.38
CA PRO A 131 -19.68 -14.52 11.11
C PRO A 131 -20.40 -13.20 11.45
N ALA A 132 -21.33 -12.79 10.59
CA ALA A 132 -22.03 -11.52 10.73
C ALA A 132 -22.73 -11.33 12.10
N CYS A 133 -23.11 -12.41 12.78
CA CYS A 133 -23.68 -12.33 14.12
C CYS A 133 -22.70 -11.82 15.18
N VAL A 134 -21.41 -12.16 15.06
CA VAL A 134 -20.35 -11.74 16.00
C VAL A 134 -20.02 -10.26 15.81
N LEU A 135 -19.90 -9.80 14.54
CA LEU A 135 -19.71 -8.38 14.25
C LEU A 135 -20.87 -7.53 14.74
N LYS A 136 -22.11 -7.98 14.48
CA LYS A 136 -23.32 -7.31 14.97
C LYS A 136 -23.34 -7.23 16.50
N ALA A 137 -22.92 -8.29 17.20
CA ALA A 137 -22.86 -8.29 18.67
C ALA A 137 -21.80 -7.31 19.21
N ALA A 138 -20.60 -7.29 18.61
CA ALA A 138 -19.50 -6.40 19.00
C ALA A 138 -19.79 -4.91 18.73
N GLN A 139 -20.63 -4.61 17.73
CA GLN A 139 -21.04 -3.25 17.36
C GLN A 139 -22.39 -2.84 17.97
N ARG A 140 -22.98 -3.65 18.87
CA ARG A 140 -24.23 -3.26 19.53
C ARG A 140 -23.98 -2.00 20.36
N PRO A 141 -24.69 -0.88 20.10
CA PRO A 141 -24.59 0.29 20.97
C PRO A 141 -25.11 -0.08 22.37
N ASP A 142 -24.42 0.42 23.39
CA ASP A 142 -24.85 0.21 24.77
C ASP A 142 -26.20 0.88 25.03
N LEU A 143 -27.11 0.14 25.68
CA LEU A 143 -28.41 0.66 26.06
C LEU A 143 -28.24 1.58 27.28
N VAL A 144 -28.06 2.88 27.02
CA VAL A 144 -27.79 3.89 28.07
C VAL A 144 -28.97 4.09 29.03
N THR A 145 -30.16 3.59 28.69
CA THR A 145 -31.37 3.72 29.51
C THR A 145 -32.14 2.41 29.53
N ALA A 146 -31.90 1.58 30.53
CA ALA A 146 -32.83 0.52 30.87
C ALA A 146 -34.10 1.14 31.48
N VAL A 147 -35.21 1.15 30.72
CA VAL A 147 -36.55 1.59 31.20
C VAL A 147 -36.96 0.87 32.50
N SER A 148 -36.43 -0.34 32.72
CA SER A 148 -36.65 -1.18 33.89
C SER A 148 -36.13 -0.57 35.20
N GLU A 149 -34.98 0.12 35.20
CA GLU A 149 -34.43 0.73 36.42
C GLU A 149 -35.19 2.00 36.82
N LYS A 150 -35.68 2.78 35.84
CA LYS A 150 -36.44 4.01 36.08
C LYS A 150 -37.80 3.73 36.72
N ARG A 151 -38.46 2.62 36.36
CA ARG A 151 -39.72 2.20 36.99
C ARG A 151 -39.54 1.71 38.42
N ARG A 152 -38.39 1.08 38.75
CA ARG A 152 -38.09 0.61 40.11
C ARG A 152 -37.93 1.77 41.11
N ARG A 153 -37.26 2.86 40.69
CA ARG A 153 -37.09 4.07 41.52
C ARG A 153 -38.38 4.87 41.73
N GLN A 154 -39.35 4.79 40.80
CA GLN A 154 -40.63 5.48 40.94
C GLN A 154 -41.62 4.73 41.85
N ALA A 155 -41.51 3.40 41.94
CA ALA A 155 -42.34 2.58 42.82
C ALA A 155 -41.98 2.72 44.31
N GLU A 156 -40.73 3.09 44.64
CA GLU A 156 -40.27 3.29 46.03
C GLU A 156 -40.75 4.63 46.65
N GLY A 157 -41.36 5.53 45.87
CA GLY A 157 -41.80 6.87 46.30
C GLY A 157 -43.28 7.00 46.69
N THR A 158 -44.06 5.92 46.79
CA THR A 158 -45.51 6.03 47.06
C THR A 158 -46.01 4.97 48.05
N THR A 159 -45.53 5.04 49.31
CA THR A 159 -46.33 4.49 50.42
C THR A 159 -45.99 5.17 51.76
N ALA A 160 -46.82 6.13 52.17
CA ALA A 160 -47.26 6.30 53.56
C ALA A 160 -48.53 7.20 53.59
N PRO A 161 -49.63 6.82 54.26
CA PRO A 161 -50.90 7.56 54.24
C PRO A 161 -50.98 8.64 55.34
N PRO A 162 -51.87 9.64 55.21
CA PRO A 162 -52.09 10.66 56.25
C PRO A 162 -53.00 10.10 57.34
N THR A 163 -52.58 10.18 58.60
CA THR A 163 -53.47 9.97 59.74
C THR A 163 -53.79 11.34 60.35
N GLN A 164 -54.98 11.86 60.04
CA GLN A 164 -55.62 12.92 60.83
C GLN A 164 -56.45 12.25 61.93
N THR A 165 -56.29 12.68 63.18
CA THR A 165 -57.34 12.53 64.19
C THR A 165 -57.49 13.85 64.95
N LYS A 166 -58.72 14.37 64.95
CA LYS A 166 -59.24 15.58 65.61
C LYS A 166 -59.12 15.54 67.14
N GLU A 167 -58.88 16.73 67.72
CA GLU A 167 -59.50 17.41 68.90
C GLU A 167 -60.57 16.67 69.75
N PRO A 168 -60.83 17.03 71.04
CA PRO A 168 -60.94 18.43 71.51
C PRO A 168 -60.58 18.79 72.99
N SER A 169 -60.58 20.12 73.18
CA SER A 169 -60.86 20.96 74.37
C SER A 169 -59.81 21.18 75.46
#